data_AF-A0A9D1XIX4-F1
#
_entry.id   AF-A0A9D1XIX4-F1
#
_cell.length_a   1.000
_cell.length_b   1.000
_cell.length_c   1.000
_cell.angle_alpha   90.00
_cell.angle_beta   90.00
_cell.angle_gamma   90.00
#
_symmetry.space_group_name_H-M   'P 1'
#
loop_
_entity.id
_entity.type
_entity.pdbx_description
1 polymer ?
#
loop_
_entity_poly.entity_id
_entity_poly.type
_entity_poly.pdbx_seq_one_letter_code
_entity_poly.pdbx_strand_id
1 'polypeptide(L)'
;MKRKVFRLLLILALIVVPIAGITIDVDAASDLTLGTLISDSPNDRLFTVKNNSGNSVRYVYQTSTQNNVVEKTIAAYDSDTIRVAANSSGQATLTVKQIDDPNAVSQIINSLNQYYVTINFVDSNGMKIADSRQAVATYNSGCSYTASSSLSYNGDVYDLTGNNYVAIPYGNTSYTFTYSKRAQPNFTSKVILVDQDGTTHKTIEYTVNEDTGGSVTVPETFVSTINGRTYKIMSGYSTKITQSYSQGVMQTVVRYQVQEDETSKPYNIFIQYIDKETNNVLLTKTLLVQKNKTVEHNPSSSFMKNGLQYQLVDGNKITHSFGDSQRNYQVYYKQLVSDETTPQPLQVNYVDLATGNILEIHEYTVDPGKNKTITLDSSFDYDGTTYILNSAQQDYVEGNKITHKFGHNITEYNVYYTEKGVEINSYEVSITYMDVSHTNVGEKTLYTTKVTANVNEALSIDVEQQFQANGTTYVLLPGQESHYDHDFYSTRRNYVMVYRDINDTNNDIVLNPIVANNTSEMAVTLQGTNANGTAITIEGTTGNPIMNNPDGSITTVDPDGNIVPYQEEAYETTEKPLEAVRKLMKKYK
;
A
#
# COMPACT_ATOMS: atom_id res chain seq x y z
N MET A 1 -16.97 54.15 -3.87
CA MET A 1 -16.29 55.46 -3.88
C MET A 1 -15.78 55.75 -5.28
N LYS A 2 -16.18 56.90 -5.84
CA LYS A 2 -15.69 57.47 -7.11
C LYS A 2 -14.20 57.82 -7.00
N ARG A 3 -13.42 57.56 -8.06
CA ARG A 3 -12.25 58.32 -8.57
C ARG A 3 -11.60 57.48 -9.69
N LYS A 4 -11.98 57.66 -10.96
CA LYS A 4 -11.32 58.56 -11.92
C LYS A 4 -9.82 58.75 -11.65
N VAL A 5 -8.97 57.98 -12.34
CA VAL A 5 -7.73 58.49 -12.95
C VAL A 5 -7.60 57.82 -14.33
N PHE A 6 -8.08 58.53 -15.34
CA PHE A 6 -7.72 58.31 -16.74
C PHE A 6 -6.21 58.53 -16.85
N ARG A 7 -5.43 57.48 -17.09
CA ARG A 7 -4.06 57.66 -17.60
C ARG A 7 -4.18 57.92 -19.09
N LEU A 8 -4.04 59.19 -19.44
CA LEU A 8 -3.83 59.69 -20.79
C LEU A 8 -2.54 59.06 -21.32
N LEU A 9 -2.65 57.96 -22.06
CA LEU A 9 -1.58 57.46 -22.91
C LEU A 9 -1.49 58.45 -24.07
N LEU A 10 -0.54 59.37 -23.98
CA LEU A 10 -0.13 60.21 -25.10
C LEU A 10 0.52 59.27 -26.11
N ILE A 11 -0.30 58.70 -27.01
CA ILE A 11 0.18 58.01 -28.20
C ILE A 11 0.71 59.12 -29.11
N LEU A 12 1.99 59.47 -28.93
CA LEU A 12 2.71 60.16 -29.97
C LEU A 12 2.81 59.16 -31.12
N ALA A 13 2.14 59.46 -32.22
CA ALA A 13 2.07 58.62 -33.40
C ALA A 13 3.47 58.10 -33.77
N LEU A 14 3.69 56.81 -33.52
CA LEU A 14 4.81 56.09 -34.08
C LEU A 14 4.52 55.98 -35.58
N ILE A 15 5.05 56.91 -36.37
CA ILE A 15 5.03 56.76 -37.81
C ILE A 15 6.00 55.62 -38.12
N VAL A 16 5.47 54.39 -38.16
CA VAL A 16 6.07 53.30 -38.91
C VAL A 16 5.92 53.72 -40.37
N VAL A 17 6.97 54.31 -40.93
CA VAL A 17 7.01 54.60 -42.37
C VAL A 17 7.37 53.27 -43.05
N PRO A 18 6.43 52.58 -43.72
CA PRO A 18 6.83 51.61 -44.74
C PRO A 18 7.65 52.34 -45.78
N ILE A 19 8.71 51.69 -46.28
CA ILE A 19 9.67 52.21 -47.24
C ILE A 19 8.92 52.76 -48.47
N ALA A 20 8.63 54.04 -48.44
CA ALA A 20 8.45 54.90 -49.58
C ALA A 20 9.47 55.99 -49.34
N GLY A 21 10.57 55.97 -50.10
CA GLY A 21 11.49 57.10 -50.12
C GLY A 21 10.65 58.35 -50.32
N ILE A 22 10.81 59.35 -49.47
CA ILE A 22 10.17 60.64 -49.69
C ILE A 22 10.91 61.27 -50.86
N THR A 23 10.49 60.94 -52.08
CA THR A 23 10.92 61.61 -53.29
C THR A 23 10.17 62.94 -53.36
N ILE A 24 10.89 64.03 -53.12
CA ILE A 24 10.43 65.36 -53.52
C ILE A 24 10.91 65.53 -54.96
N ASP A 25 9.99 65.35 -55.90
CA ASP A 25 10.26 65.50 -57.32
C ASP A 25 10.14 66.98 -57.71
N VAL A 26 11.15 67.50 -58.41
CA VAL A 26 11.04 68.78 -59.12
C VAL A 26 10.66 68.47 -60.56
N ASP A 27 9.45 68.85 -60.94
CA ASP A 27 8.96 68.67 -62.30
C ASP A 27 9.40 69.85 -63.17
N ALA A 28 10.08 69.58 -64.30
CA ALA A 28 10.41 70.60 -65.27
C ALA A 28 10.75 70.00 -66.64
N ALA A 29 9.94 70.34 -67.66
CA ALA A 29 10.20 70.51 -69.10
C ALA A 29 11.35 69.72 -69.79
N SER A 30 11.68 68.53 -69.30
CA SER A 30 12.69 67.62 -69.85
C SER A 30 12.22 66.19 -69.59
N ASP A 31 12.83 65.22 -70.27
CA ASP A 31 12.51 63.81 -70.06
C ASP A 31 12.96 63.29 -68.67
N LEU A 32 13.64 64.13 -67.87
CA LEU A 32 14.22 63.78 -66.58
C LEU A 32 13.51 64.45 -65.39
N THR A 33 13.32 63.67 -64.32
CA THR A 33 12.90 64.17 -62.99
C THR A 33 14.01 63.94 -61.96
N LEU A 34 14.28 64.96 -61.16
CA LEU A 34 15.22 64.87 -60.03
C LEU A 34 14.49 64.70 -58.72
N GLY A 35 15.01 63.79 -57.88
CA GLY A 35 14.56 63.58 -56.52
C GLY A 35 15.73 63.48 -55.54
N THR A 36 15.39 63.40 -54.26
CA THR A 36 16.35 63.17 -53.17
C THR A 36 15.95 61.95 -52.38
N LEU A 37 16.94 61.25 -51.84
CA LEU A 37 16.76 60.14 -50.92
C LEU A 37 17.52 60.41 -49.63
N ILE A 38 17.02 59.86 -48.53
CA ILE A 38 17.73 59.87 -47.25
C ILE A 38 18.90 58.88 -47.36
N SER A 39 20.09 59.37 -47.02
CA SER A 39 21.33 58.58 -47.06
C SER A 39 21.41 57.59 -45.90
N ASP A 40 22.20 56.53 -46.05
CA ASP A 40 22.62 55.64 -44.98
C ASP A 40 23.88 56.13 -44.23
N SER A 41 24.43 57.26 -44.69
CA SER A 41 25.72 57.82 -44.24
C SER A 41 25.57 59.29 -43.84
N PRO A 42 26.15 59.72 -42.70
CA PRO A 42 26.18 61.14 -42.34
C PRO A 42 26.98 61.98 -43.33
N ASN A 43 27.92 61.37 -44.06
CA ASN A 43 28.87 62.05 -44.92
C ASN A 43 28.40 62.19 -46.37
N ASP A 44 27.35 61.48 -46.76
CA ASP A 44 26.87 61.43 -48.15
C ASP A 44 25.41 61.85 -48.27
N ARG A 45 25.04 62.31 -49.45
CA ARG A 45 23.68 62.64 -49.86
C ARG A 45 23.33 61.89 -51.13
N LEU A 46 22.10 61.40 -51.20
CA LEU A 46 21.62 60.61 -52.33
C LEU A 46 20.61 61.42 -53.13
N PHE A 47 20.77 61.37 -54.43
CA PHE A 47 19.88 61.98 -55.41
C PHE A 47 19.41 60.90 -56.39
N THR A 48 18.19 61.05 -56.90
CA THR A 48 17.66 60.21 -57.97
C THR A 48 17.51 61.03 -59.23
N VAL A 49 17.93 60.46 -60.35
CA VAL A 49 17.65 60.99 -61.70
C VAL A 49 16.79 59.94 -62.40
N LYS A 50 15.54 60.27 -62.70
CA LYS A 50 14.61 59.35 -63.34
C LYS A 50 14.35 59.79 -64.78
N ASN A 51 14.48 58.86 -65.72
CA ASN A 51 14.02 59.04 -67.08
C ASN A 51 12.53 58.68 -67.17
N ASN A 52 11.70 59.61 -67.63
CA ASN A 52 10.26 59.39 -67.82
C ASN A 52 9.88 59.13 -69.27
N SER A 53 10.85 59.11 -70.18
CA SER A 53 10.62 58.89 -71.61
C SER A 53 10.73 57.41 -71.99
N GLY A 54 10.14 57.08 -73.16
CA GLY A 54 10.22 55.75 -73.77
C GLY A 54 11.54 55.46 -74.50
N ASN A 55 12.50 56.39 -74.47
CA ASN A 55 13.82 56.25 -75.10
C ASN A 55 14.93 56.33 -74.05
N SER A 56 16.14 55.87 -74.38
CA SER A 56 17.29 56.12 -73.52
C SER A 56 17.69 57.59 -73.61
N VAL A 57 18.06 58.19 -72.47
CA VAL A 57 18.42 59.61 -72.38
C VAL A 57 19.84 59.75 -71.85
N ARG A 58 20.66 60.55 -72.53
CA ARG A 58 21.97 60.99 -72.06
C ARG A 58 21.89 62.32 -71.36
N TYR A 59 22.59 62.41 -70.23
CA TYR A 59 22.65 63.61 -69.42
C TYR A 59 24.03 63.77 -68.81
N VAL A 60 24.36 65.00 -68.48
CA VAL A 60 25.50 65.32 -67.63
C VAL A 60 25.02 65.77 -66.27
N TYR A 61 25.80 65.47 -65.25
CA TYR A 61 25.60 66.04 -63.93
C TYR A 61 26.89 66.63 -63.36
N GLN A 62 26.71 67.59 -62.47
CA GLN A 62 27.76 68.22 -61.69
C GLN A 62 27.30 68.31 -60.23
N THR A 63 28.22 68.15 -59.29
CA THR A 63 27.91 68.16 -57.86
C THR A 63 28.53 69.37 -57.16
N SER A 64 27.96 69.78 -56.02
CA SER A 64 28.49 70.91 -55.23
C SER A 64 29.90 70.70 -54.68
N THR A 65 30.40 69.46 -54.65
CA THR A 65 31.70 69.10 -54.08
C THR A 65 32.74 68.70 -55.12
N GLN A 66 32.35 68.53 -56.39
CA GLN A 66 33.24 68.18 -57.49
C GLN A 66 32.96 69.07 -58.71
N ASN A 67 33.98 69.79 -59.19
CA ASN A 67 33.86 70.66 -60.38
C ASN A 67 33.86 69.90 -61.72
N ASN A 68 33.93 68.57 -61.68
CA ASN A 68 33.93 67.75 -62.90
C ASN A 68 32.49 67.48 -63.35
N VAL A 69 32.27 67.62 -64.66
CA VAL A 69 31.02 67.24 -65.32
C VAL A 69 31.11 65.76 -65.69
N VAL A 70 30.11 64.97 -65.29
CA VAL A 70 30.06 63.52 -65.53
C VAL A 70 28.89 63.22 -66.46
N GLU A 71 29.16 62.56 -67.59
CA GLU A 71 28.13 62.09 -68.53
C GLU A 71 27.64 60.68 -68.15
N LYS A 72 26.33 60.47 -68.23
CA LYS A 72 25.67 59.17 -68.03
C LYS A 72 24.54 58.97 -69.04
N THR A 73 24.17 57.72 -69.25
CA THR A 73 23.00 57.31 -70.05
C THR A 73 22.04 56.53 -69.16
N ILE A 74 20.75 56.86 -69.17
CA ILE A 74 19.69 56.14 -68.45
C ILE A 74 18.76 55.50 -69.48
N ALA A 75 18.43 54.22 -69.29
CA ALA A 75 17.48 53.52 -70.14
C ALA A 75 16.07 54.12 -70.04
N ALA A 76 15.20 53.78 -71.00
CA ALA A 76 13.80 54.21 -71.00
C ALA A 76 13.10 53.83 -69.68
N TYR A 77 12.39 54.78 -69.08
CA TYR A 77 11.66 54.62 -67.80
C TYR A 77 12.50 54.20 -66.57
N ASP A 78 13.82 54.23 -66.66
CA ASP A 78 14.72 53.78 -65.59
C ASP A 78 15.17 54.94 -64.67
N SER A 79 15.79 54.61 -63.55
CA SER A 79 16.28 55.58 -62.56
C SER A 79 17.71 55.29 -62.13
N ASP A 80 18.51 56.34 -62.01
CA ASP A 80 19.86 56.26 -61.48
C ASP A 80 19.94 56.93 -60.10
N THR A 81 20.82 56.42 -59.23
CA THR A 81 21.09 56.99 -57.91
C THR A 81 22.50 57.56 -57.86
N ILE A 82 22.61 58.84 -57.54
CA ILE A 82 23.87 59.57 -57.46
C ILE A 82 24.18 59.85 -55.99
N ARG A 83 25.33 59.34 -55.53
CA ARG A 83 25.87 59.61 -54.19
C ARG A 83 26.87 60.76 -54.25
N VAL A 84 26.66 61.76 -53.39
CA VAL A 84 27.47 62.98 -53.35
C VAL A 84 27.93 63.24 -51.92
N ALA A 85 29.22 63.52 -51.72
CA ALA A 85 29.74 63.92 -50.42
C ALA A 85 29.05 65.22 -49.95
N ALA A 86 28.61 65.24 -48.69
CA ALA A 86 28.06 66.43 -48.06
C ALA A 86 29.16 67.49 -47.83
N ASN A 87 28.83 68.76 -48.03
CA ASN A 87 29.72 69.88 -47.72
C ASN A 87 29.81 70.14 -46.20
N SER A 88 30.59 71.14 -45.79
CA SER A 88 30.78 71.54 -44.39
C SER A 88 29.50 72.00 -43.67
N SER A 89 28.41 72.21 -44.40
CA SER A 89 27.07 72.56 -43.88
C SER A 89 26.10 71.36 -43.95
N GLY A 90 26.60 70.15 -44.23
CA GLY A 90 25.80 68.93 -44.34
C GLY A 90 24.93 68.85 -45.60
N GLN A 91 25.11 69.75 -46.56
CA GLN A 91 24.33 69.86 -47.80
C GLN A 91 25.10 69.33 -48.99
N ALA A 92 24.39 68.85 -50.00
CA ALA A 92 24.90 68.68 -51.34
C ALA A 92 23.90 69.27 -52.34
N THR A 93 24.40 69.69 -53.50
CA THR A 93 23.58 70.14 -54.63
C THR A 93 23.95 69.30 -55.84
N LEU A 94 22.93 68.87 -56.58
CA LEU A 94 23.08 68.20 -57.85
C LEU A 94 22.51 69.09 -58.95
N THR A 95 23.33 69.36 -59.97
CA THR A 95 22.91 70.02 -61.21
C THR A 95 22.92 68.99 -62.33
N VAL A 96 21.81 68.85 -63.05
CA VAL A 96 21.64 67.88 -64.15
C VAL A 96 21.22 68.60 -65.41
N LYS A 97 21.75 68.20 -66.56
CA LYS A 97 21.33 68.68 -67.89
C LYS A 97 21.29 67.54 -68.89
N GLN A 98 20.14 67.34 -69.54
CA GLN A 98 20.00 66.43 -70.67
C GLN A 98 20.83 66.94 -71.87
N ILE A 99 21.53 66.05 -72.56
CA ILE A 99 22.42 66.40 -73.69
C ILE A 99 21.74 66.14 -75.03
N ASP A 100 20.85 65.14 -75.08
CA ASP A 100 20.17 64.75 -76.33
C ASP A 100 19.10 65.77 -76.80
N ASP A 101 18.72 66.72 -75.93
CA ASP A 101 17.86 67.86 -76.29
C ASP A 101 18.65 69.18 -76.23
N PRO A 102 18.89 69.86 -77.37
CA PRO A 102 19.61 71.13 -77.41
C PRO A 102 18.88 72.29 -76.68
N ASN A 103 17.59 72.15 -76.40
CA ASN A 103 16.80 73.12 -75.63
C ASN A 103 16.71 72.81 -74.14
N ALA A 104 17.29 71.69 -73.68
CA ALA A 104 17.23 71.29 -72.28
C ALA A 104 17.91 72.32 -71.36
N VAL A 105 17.20 72.73 -70.31
CA VAL A 105 17.69 73.64 -69.27
C VAL A 105 18.30 72.82 -68.13
N SER A 106 19.36 73.34 -67.50
CA SER A 106 19.92 72.70 -66.31
C SER A 106 18.91 72.73 -65.15
N GLN A 107 18.65 71.56 -64.57
CA GLN A 107 17.87 71.38 -63.36
C GLN A 107 18.79 71.32 -62.15
N ILE A 108 18.37 71.91 -61.03
CA ILE A 108 19.15 71.95 -59.79
C ILE A 108 18.28 71.46 -58.63
N ILE A 109 18.81 70.55 -57.82
CA ILE A 109 18.15 70.08 -56.60
C ILE A 109 19.14 70.06 -55.43
N ASN A 110 18.65 70.41 -54.24
CA ASN A 110 19.42 70.36 -52.99
C ASN A 110 19.05 69.12 -52.19
N SER A 111 20.03 68.51 -51.53
CA SER A 111 19.83 67.31 -50.71
C SER A 111 18.93 67.54 -49.50
N LEU A 112 18.26 66.48 -49.04
CA LEU A 112 17.78 66.41 -47.66
C LEU A 112 18.99 66.35 -46.72
N ASN A 113 19.07 67.23 -45.72
CA ASN A 113 20.16 67.26 -44.73
C ASN A 113 20.01 66.16 -43.68
N GLN A 114 19.75 64.94 -44.14
CA GLN A 114 19.27 63.83 -43.35
C GLN A 114 19.95 62.53 -43.72
N TYR A 115 20.12 61.64 -42.73
CA TYR A 115 20.56 60.27 -42.94
C TYR A 115 19.87 59.33 -41.95
N TYR A 116 19.83 58.04 -42.28
CA TYR A 116 19.28 57.01 -41.42
C TYR A 116 20.28 56.53 -40.38
N VAL A 117 19.86 56.50 -39.13
CA VAL A 117 20.52 55.81 -38.03
C VAL A 117 19.82 54.48 -37.81
N THR A 118 20.57 53.38 -37.84
CA THR A 118 20.03 52.04 -37.59
C THR A 118 19.89 51.79 -36.10
N ILE A 119 18.67 51.51 -35.64
CA ILE A 119 18.35 51.18 -34.25
C ILE A 119 18.21 49.67 -34.12
N ASN A 120 19.07 49.07 -33.30
CA ASN A 120 19.10 47.63 -33.07
C ASN A 120 18.52 47.26 -31.70
N PHE A 121 17.85 46.10 -31.63
CA PHE A 121 17.27 45.54 -30.40
C PHE A 121 17.84 44.15 -30.18
N VAL A 122 18.68 44.02 -29.16
CA VAL A 122 19.41 42.78 -28.88
C VAL A 122 19.23 42.32 -27.44
N ASP A 123 19.42 41.03 -27.19
CA ASP A 123 19.55 40.51 -25.83
C ASP A 123 20.95 40.80 -25.23
N SER A 124 21.16 40.39 -23.98
CA SER A 124 22.45 40.52 -23.29
C SER A 124 23.62 39.79 -23.96
N ASN A 125 23.34 38.82 -24.86
CA ASN A 125 24.35 38.06 -25.61
C ASN A 125 24.56 38.60 -27.04
N GLY A 126 23.87 39.69 -27.42
CA GLY A 126 23.97 40.29 -28.75
C GLY A 126 23.05 39.67 -29.81
N MET A 127 22.16 38.75 -29.44
CA MET A 127 21.18 38.16 -30.34
C MET A 127 20.07 39.17 -30.66
N LYS A 128 19.73 39.32 -31.94
CA LYS A 128 18.64 40.20 -32.39
C LYS A 128 17.28 39.63 -31.95
N ILE A 129 16.52 40.41 -31.17
CA ILE A 129 15.21 40.02 -30.60
C ILE A 129 14.03 40.82 -31.17
N ALA A 130 14.30 41.79 -32.04
CA ALA A 130 13.29 42.46 -32.87
C ALA A 130 13.95 43.05 -34.12
N ASP A 131 13.15 43.37 -35.14
CA ASP A 131 13.67 44.00 -36.35
C ASP A 131 14.28 45.38 -36.09
N SER A 132 15.42 45.62 -36.75
CA SER A 132 16.09 46.91 -36.70
C SER A 132 15.18 47.96 -37.30
N ARG A 133 15.19 49.15 -36.71
CA ARG A 133 14.41 50.29 -37.17
C ARG A 133 15.33 51.40 -37.63
N GLN A 134 14.78 52.38 -38.34
CA GLN A 134 15.52 53.55 -38.75
C GLN A 134 14.99 54.78 -38.03
N ALA A 135 15.91 55.62 -37.56
CA ALA A 135 15.64 56.98 -37.12
C ALA A 135 16.28 57.95 -38.11
N VAL A 136 15.63 59.07 -38.40
CA VAL A 136 16.16 60.08 -39.32
C VAL A 136 16.92 61.13 -38.53
N ALA A 137 18.24 61.15 -38.69
CA ALA A 137 19.10 62.17 -38.11
C ALA A 137 19.21 63.37 -39.04
N THR A 138 19.07 64.57 -38.48
CA THR A 138 19.22 65.84 -39.21
C THR A 138 20.53 66.51 -38.85
N TYR A 139 21.14 67.20 -39.82
CA TYR A 139 22.36 67.98 -39.63
C TYR A 139 22.29 68.90 -38.39
N ASN A 140 23.35 68.91 -37.57
CA ASN A 140 23.48 69.64 -36.30
C ASN A 140 22.49 69.29 -35.16
N SER A 141 21.47 68.47 -35.41
CA SER A 141 20.48 68.09 -34.39
C SER A 141 20.50 66.60 -34.03
N GLY A 142 21.05 65.74 -34.89
CA GLY A 142 21.00 64.29 -34.70
C GLY A 142 19.57 63.76 -34.78
N CYS A 143 19.26 62.73 -34.00
CA CYS A 143 17.89 62.23 -33.80
C CYS A 143 17.67 61.80 -32.35
N SER A 144 16.42 61.48 -32.00
CA SER A 144 16.12 60.77 -30.77
C SER A 144 15.28 59.53 -31.07
N TYR A 145 15.34 58.56 -30.18
CA TYR A 145 14.55 57.34 -30.29
C TYR A 145 14.06 56.88 -28.91
N THR A 146 12.80 56.46 -28.85
CA THR A 146 12.19 55.84 -27.67
C THR A 146 11.88 54.38 -27.96
N ALA A 147 12.59 53.48 -27.31
CA ALA A 147 12.34 52.05 -27.38
C ALA A 147 11.19 51.62 -26.46
N SER A 148 10.56 50.48 -26.78
CA SER A 148 9.61 49.83 -25.86
C SER A 148 10.35 49.33 -24.63
N SER A 149 9.73 49.48 -23.45
CA SER A 149 10.30 48.97 -22.19
C SER A 149 10.34 47.45 -22.12
N SER A 150 9.56 46.76 -22.95
CA SER A 150 9.62 45.31 -23.11
C SER A 150 9.32 44.92 -24.57
N LEU A 151 9.84 43.76 -24.97
CA LEU A 151 9.65 43.14 -26.27
C LEU A 151 9.30 41.67 -26.09
N SER A 152 8.48 41.12 -26.99
CA SER A 152 8.18 39.69 -27.04
C SER A 152 8.86 39.07 -28.25
N TYR A 153 9.59 37.97 -28.02
CA TYR A 153 10.31 37.26 -29.06
C TYR A 153 10.28 35.75 -28.77
N ASN A 154 9.84 34.95 -29.75
CA ASN A 154 9.69 33.49 -29.63
C ASN A 154 8.94 33.01 -28.37
N GLY A 155 7.92 33.76 -27.93
CA GLY A 155 7.11 33.43 -26.75
C GLY A 155 7.68 33.91 -25.42
N ASP A 156 8.93 34.36 -25.39
CA ASP A 156 9.56 34.98 -24.22
C ASP A 156 9.34 36.50 -24.19
N VAL A 157 9.40 37.07 -22.99
CA VAL A 157 9.37 38.53 -22.79
C VAL A 157 10.74 39.00 -22.34
N TYR A 158 11.26 40.03 -22.99
CA TYR A 158 12.54 40.65 -22.70
C TYR A 158 12.28 42.07 -22.21
N ASP A 159 12.89 42.43 -21.08
CA ASP A 159 12.79 43.76 -20.46
C ASP A 159 14.01 44.60 -20.80
N LEU A 160 13.78 45.87 -21.14
CA LEU A 160 14.85 46.78 -21.53
C LEU A 160 15.82 46.99 -20.35
N THR A 161 17.11 46.84 -20.64
CA THR A 161 18.18 47.13 -19.68
C THR A 161 18.55 48.61 -19.79
N GLY A 162 18.05 49.43 -18.86
CA GLY A 162 18.38 50.86 -18.78
C GLY A 162 17.30 51.81 -19.31
N ASN A 163 17.72 52.96 -19.83
CA ASN A 163 16.80 54.02 -20.27
C ASN A 163 16.19 53.71 -21.64
N ASN A 164 14.88 53.88 -21.76
CA ASN A 164 14.16 53.65 -23.01
C ASN A 164 14.21 54.83 -23.99
N TYR A 165 14.69 55.98 -23.55
CA TYR A 165 14.90 57.16 -24.40
C TYR A 165 16.39 57.42 -24.58
N VAL A 166 16.80 57.70 -25.82
CA VAL A 166 18.15 58.15 -26.15
C VAL A 166 18.11 59.31 -27.15
N ALA A 167 18.95 60.32 -26.90
CA ALA A 167 19.32 61.31 -27.90
C ALA A 167 20.62 60.86 -28.57
N ILE A 168 20.60 60.71 -29.90
CA ILE A 168 21.69 60.21 -30.71
C ILE A 168 22.32 61.40 -31.45
N PRO A 169 23.56 61.79 -31.11
CA PRO A 169 24.24 62.89 -31.77
C PRO A 169 24.44 62.63 -33.27
N TYR A 170 24.49 63.72 -34.05
CA TYR A 170 24.86 63.66 -35.46
C TYR A 170 26.23 62.97 -35.65
N GLY A 171 26.34 62.14 -36.69
CA GLY A 171 27.54 61.38 -37.03
C GLY A 171 27.48 59.90 -36.66
N ASN A 172 26.60 59.50 -35.73
CA ASN A 172 26.40 58.09 -35.39
C ASN A 172 25.54 57.40 -36.44
N THR A 173 25.96 56.23 -36.94
CA THR A 173 25.22 55.44 -37.94
C THR A 173 24.33 54.35 -37.33
N SER A 174 24.53 54.03 -36.04
CA SER A 174 23.69 53.07 -35.32
C SER A 174 23.63 53.32 -33.82
N TYR A 175 22.60 52.77 -33.18
CA TYR A 175 22.47 52.68 -31.72
C TYR A 175 21.80 51.36 -31.35
N THR A 176 22.21 50.77 -30.23
CA THR A 176 21.71 49.45 -29.78
C THR A 176 21.06 49.56 -28.42
N PHE A 177 19.80 49.10 -28.33
CA PHE A 177 19.12 48.84 -27.07
C PHE A 177 19.31 47.37 -26.67
N THR A 178 19.76 47.16 -25.43
CA THR A 178 19.96 45.83 -24.85
C THR A 178 18.79 45.48 -23.94
N TYR A 179 18.33 44.23 -24.01
CA TYR A 179 17.27 43.70 -23.18
C TYR A 179 17.71 42.42 -22.45
N SER A 180 17.10 42.16 -21.30
CA SER A 180 17.29 40.93 -20.51
C SER A 180 16.02 40.08 -20.57
N LYS A 181 16.16 38.77 -20.78
CA LYS A 181 15.02 37.85 -20.71
C LYS A 181 14.39 37.94 -19.31
N ARG A 182 13.07 38.13 -19.24
CA ARG A 182 12.33 38.16 -17.99
C ARG A 182 12.28 36.75 -17.41
N ALA A 183 12.73 36.60 -16.17
CA ALA A 183 12.61 35.33 -15.45
C ALA A 183 11.13 34.97 -15.26
N GLN A 184 10.75 33.74 -15.60
CA GLN A 184 9.42 33.25 -15.32
C GLN A 184 9.28 32.94 -13.81
N PRO A 185 8.11 33.19 -13.21
CA PRO A 185 7.91 32.95 -11.79
C PRO A 185 7.89 31.44 -11.49
N ASN A 186 8.65 31.02 -10.49
CA ASN A 186 8.59 29.66 -9.98
C ASN A 186 7.17 29.29 -9.53
N PHE A 187 6.81 28.02 -9.64
CA PHE A 187 5.55 27.50 -9.12
C PHE A 187 5.76 26.24 -8.26
N THR A 188 4.76 25.92 -7.45
CA THR A 188 4.78 24.77 -6.54
C THR A 188 3.93 23.63 -7.10
N SER A 189 4.52 22.45 -7.21
CA SER A 189 3.82 21.19 -7.50
C SER A 189 3.79 20.32 -6.25
N LYS A 190 2.93 19.29 -6.24
CA LYS A 190 2.79 18.40 -5.09
C LYS A 190 2.79 16.92 -5.45
N VAL A 191 3.27 16.11 -4.52
CA VAL A 191 3.16 14.65 -4.53
C VAL A 191 2.32 14.21 -3.34
N ILE A 192 1.30 13.39 -3.61
CA ILE A 192 0.41 12.83 -2.60
C ILE A 192 0.74 11.35 -2.43
N LEU A 193 1.02 10.96 -1.19
CA LEU A 193 1.28 9.58 -0.79
C LEU A 193 -0.04 8.98 -0.33
N VAL A 194 -0.50 7.97 -1.06
CA VAL A 194 -1.84 7.39 -0.91
C VAL A 194 -1.70 5.88 -0.65
N ASP A 195 -2.52 5.31 0.22
CA ASP A 195 -2.55 3.85 0.42
C ASP A 195 -3.31 3.11 -0.72
N GLN A 196 -3.34 1.78 -0.63
CA GLN A 196 -4.04 0.92 -1.59
C GLN A 196 -5.55 1.21 -1.67
N ASP A 197 -6.13 1.78 -0.62
CA ASP A 197 -7.56 2.07 -0.47
C ASP A 197 -7.91 3.49 -0.93
N GLY A 198 -6.92 4.31 -1.29
CA GLY A 198 -7.12 5.69 -1.76
C GLY A 198 -7.02 6.75 -0.67
N THR A 199 -6.65 6.40 0.56
CA THR A 199 -6.48 7.33 1.68
C THR A 199 -5.17 8.10 1.57
N THR A 200 -5.22 9.42 1.67
CA THR A 200 -4.03 10.26 1.67
C THR A 200 -3.36 10.28 3.04
N HIS A 201 -2.07 9.94 3.09
CA HIS A 201 -1.28 9.96 4.33
C HIS A 201 -0.36 11.18 4.45
N LYS A 202 0.19 11.66 3.33
CA LYS A 202 1.12 12.78 3.33
C LYS A 202 1.08 13.49 1.98
N THR A 203 1.22 14.81 2.03
CA THR A 203 1.45 15.65 0.85
C THR A 203 2.83 16.28 0.98
N ILE A 204 3.61 16.20 -0.09
CA ILE A 204 4.95 16.80 -0.17
C ILE A 204 4.93 17.81 -1.31
N GLU A 205 5.30 19.04 -1.02
CA GLU A 205 5.39 20.12 -1.98
C GLU A 205 6.82 20.31 -2.46
N TYR A 206 7.00 20.69 -3.72
CA TYR A 206 8.30 21.01 -4.29
C TYR A 206 8.19 22.12 -5.33
N THR A 207 9.25 22.94 -5.40
CA THR A 207 9.33 24.09 -6.31
C THR A 207 9.85 23.66 -7.68
N VAL A 208 9.25 24.20 -8.73
CA VAL A 208 9.67 24.00 -10.13
C VAL A 208 10.20 25.32 -10.68
N ASN A 209 11.43 25.29 -11.19
CA ASN A 209 12.12 26.44 -11.79
C ASN A 209 12.22 26.26 -13.32
N GLU A 210 12.31 27.35 -14.07
CA GLU A 210 12.43 27.32 -15.54
C GLU A 210 13.71 26.59 -15.99
N ASP A 211 14.84 26.90 -15.35
CA ASP A 211 16.16 26.42 -15.78
C ASP A 211 16.44 24.95 -15.39
N THR A 212 15.95 24.51 -14.22
CA THR A 212 16.33 23.21 -13.63
C THR A 212 15.15 22.26 -13.44
N GLY A 213 13.93 22.71 -13.72
CA GLY A 213 12.71 21.95 -13.41
C GLY A 213 12.49 21.83 -11.90
N GLY A 214 11.80 20.76 -11.50
CA GLY A 214 11.55 20.41 -10.10
C GLY A 214 11.76 18.91 -9.86
N SER A 215 12.26 18.56 -8.68
CA SER A 215 12.37 17.16 -8.27
C SER A 215 12.13 17.01 -6.78
N VAL A 216 11.54 15.88 -6.40
CA VAL A 216 11.33 15.48 -5.02
C VAL A 216 11.50 13.98 -4.88
N THR A 217 12.06 13.56 -3.75
CA THR A 217 12.16 12.15 -3.38
C THR A 217 11.11 11.82 -2.33
N VAL A 218 10.35 10.76 -2.58
CA VAL A 218 9.44 10.17 -1.60
C VAL A 218 10.10 8.94 -0.96
N PRO A 219 9.79 8.62 0.30
CA PRO A 219 10.39 7.47 0.97
C PRO A 219 9.94 6.16 0.33
N GLU A 220 10.81 5.16 0.29
CA GLU A 220 10.43 3.80 -0.13
C GLU A 220 9.45 3.16 0.87
N THR A 221 9.66 3.42 2.16
CA THR A 221 8.79 3.00 3.26
C THR A 221 8.55 4.13 4.25
N PHE A 222 7.34 4.24 4.81
CA PHE A 222 7.06 5.18 5.91
C PHE A 222 6.07 4.61 6.92
N VAL A 223 6.10 5.13 8.15
CA VAL A 223 5.08 4.86 9.18
C VAL A 223 4.05 5.97 9.15
N SER A 224 2.78 5.61 8.98
CA SER A 224 1.68 6.56 8.91
C SER A 224 1.40 7.17 10.29
N THR A 225 1.33 8.50 10.36
CA THR A 225 0.92 9.20 11.58
C THR A 225 -0.59 9.09 11.85
N ILE A 226 -1.39 8.63 10.88
CA ILE A 226 -2.84 8.49 11.00
C ILE A 226 -3.21 7.22 11.79
N ASN A 227 -2.57 6.09 11.46
CA ASN A 227 -2.94 4.78 11.99
C ASN A 227 -1.75 3.95 12.54
N GLY A 228 -0.53 4.51 12.53
CA GLY A 228 0.67 3.85 13.04
C GLY A 228 1.19 2.68 12.19
N ARG A 229 0.59 2.40 11.03
CA ARG A 229 0.99 1.28 10.17
C ARG A 229 2.17 1.64 9.28
N THR A 230 2.98 0.65 8.95
CA THR A 230 4.09 0.76 7.99
C THR A 230 3.57 0.54 6.57
N TYR A 231 4.00 1.38 5.64
CA TYR A 231 3.61 1.36 4.24
C TYR A 231 4.85 1.29 3.36
N LYS A 232 4.82 0.46 2.31
CA LYS A 232 5.88 0.34 1.30
C LYS A 232 5.36 0.75 -0.07
N ILE A 233 6.17 1.44 -0.86
CA ILE A 233 5.81 1.90 -2.20
C ILE A 233 5.42 0.70 -3.09
N MET A 234 4.35 0.84 -3.87
CA MET A 234 3.90 -0.21 -4.79
C MET A 234 4.81 -0.32 -6.01
N SER A 235 4.89 -1.53 -6.58
CA SER A 235 5.58 -1.76 -7.85
C SER A 235 5.01 -0.87 -8.96
N GLY A 236 5.89 -0.35 -9.82
CA GLY A 236 5.53 0.58 -10.90
C GLY A 236 5.57 2.07 -10.52
N TYR A 237 5.78 2.42 -9.25
CA TYR A 237 5.98 3.80 -8.82
C TYR A 237 7.46 4.10 -8.53
N SER A 238 7.90 5.30 -8.89
CA SER A 238 9.28 5.78 -8.63
C SER A 238 9.36 6.55 -7.31
N THR A 239 10.45 6.37 -6.57
CA THR A 239 10.76 7.18 -5.39
C THR A 239 11.25 8.58 -5.75
N LYS A 240 11.79 8.77 -6.96
CA LYS A 240 12.20 10.08 -7.47
C LYS A 240 11.18 10.58 -8.50
N ILE A 241 10.53 11.69 -8.18
CA ILE A 241 9.61 12.40 -9.08
C ILE A 241 10.36 13.60 -9.67
N THR A 242 10.28 13.77 -10.98
CA THR A 242 10.91 14.88 -11.72
C THR A 242 9.89 15.51 -12.65
N GLN A 243 9.97 16.83 -12.80
CA GLN A 243 9.05 17.61 -13.61
C GLN A 243 9.80 18.70 -14.37
N SER A 244 9.51 18.89 -15.65
CA SER A 244 9.96 20.04 -16.43
C SER A 244 9.04 21.24 -16.23
N TYR A 245 9.58 22.44 -16.40
CA TYR A 245 8.81 23.68 -16.26
C TYR A 245 7.61 23.76 -17.23
N SER A 246 7.79 23.25 -18.45
CA SER A 246 6.76 23.22 -19.50
C SER A 246 5.50 22.40 -19.17
N GLN A 247 5.55 21.53 -18.16
CA GLN A 247 4.40 20.73 -17.73
C GLN A 247 3.40 21.50 -16.87
N GLY A 248 3.74 22.70 -16.38
CA GLY A 248 2.87 23.50 -15.51
C GLY A 248 2.62 22.86 -14.13
N VAL A 249 1.67 23.40 -13.35
CA VAL A 249 1.41 22.89 -11.98
C VAL A 249 0.87 21.46 -12.03
N MET A 250 1.52 20.52 -11.33
CA MET A 250 1.13 19.11 -11.29
C MET A 250 0.81 18.63 -9.87
N GLN A 251 -0.10 17.65 -9.79
CA GLN A 251 -0.33 16.82 -8.62
C GLN A 251 -0.05 15.35 -9.00
N THR A 252 1.02 14.79 -8.45
CA THR A 252 1.40 13.38 -8.67
C THR A 252 0.91 12.52 -7.51
N VAL A 253 0.41 11.32 -7.80
CA VAL A 253 0.01 10.34 -6.77
C VAL A 253 1.00 9.18 -6.78
N VAL A 254 1.55 8.87 -5.61
CA VAL A 254 2.38 7.68 -5.39
C VAL A 254 1.61 6.75 -4.46
N ARG A 255 1.39 5.50 -4.89
CA ARG A 255 0.64 4.52 -4.12
C ARG A 255 1.57 3.64 -3.28
N TYR A 256 1.11 3.35 -2.08
CA TYR A 256 1.78 2.49 -1.12
C TYR A 256 0.85 1.35 -0.72
N GLN A 257 1.45 0.20 -0.41
CA GLN A 257 0.77 -0.95 0.15
C GLN A 257 1.12 -1.07 1.63
N VAL A 258 0.10 -1.28 2.47
CA VAL A 258 0.29 -1.61 3.89
C VAL A 258 1.20 -2.83 4.01
N GLN A 259 2.21 -2.74 4.87
CA GLN A 259 3.00 -3.89 5.28
C GLN A 259 2.31 -4.47 6.52
N GLU A 260 1.73 -5.66 6.36
CA GLU A 260 1.34 -6.43 7.54
C GLU A 260 2.61 -6.93 8.21
N ASP A 261 2.87 -6.46 9.43
CA ASP A 261 3.90 -7.05 10.28
C ASP A 261 3.41 -8.45 10.70
N GLU A 262 3.71 -9.47 9.89
CA GLU A 262 3.53 -10.90 10.23
C GLU A 262 4.15 -11.21 11.61
N THR A 263 5.26 -10.55 11.95
CA THR A 263 5.98 -10.69 13.23
C THR A 263 5.39 -9.89 14.39
N SER A 264 4.21 -9.28 14.23
CA SER A 264 3.54 -8.52 15.30
C SER A 264 2.22 -9.14 15.76
N LYS A 265 1.75 -10.18 15.07
CA LYS A 265 0.53 -10.89 15.46
C LYS A 265 0.82 -11.71 16.72
N PRO A 266 -0.10 -11.73 17.70
CA PRO A 266 0.02 -12.65 18.82
C PRO A 266 0.04 -14.09 18.28
N TYR A 267 0.79 -14.98 18.93
CA TYR A 267 0.91 -16.37 18.51
C TYR A 267 0.77 -17.30 19.73
N ASN A 268 0.38 -18.54 19.49
CA ASN A 268 0.26 -19.54 20.55
C ASN A 268 1.56 -20.30 20.77
N ILE A 269 1.78 -20.73 22.00
CA ILE A 269 2.72 -21.80 22.34
C ILE A 269 1.94 -22.96 22.95
N PHE A 270 2.54 -24.15 22.90
CA PHE A 270 1.89 -25.38 23.29
C PHE A 270 2.74 -26.17 24.28
N ILE A 271 2.08 -26.77 25.26
CA ILE A 271 2.71 -27.51 26.37
C ILE A 271 2.06 -28.88 26.45
N GLN A 272 2.81 -29.91 26.04
CA GLN A 272 2.35 -31.30 26.04
C GLN A 272 2.72 -31.98 27.35
N TYR A 273 1.73 -32.61 27.97
CA TYR A 273 1.89 -33.45 29.15
C TYR A 273 2.02 -34.88 28.66
N ILE A 274 3.14 -35.52 28.98
CA ILE A 274 3.51 -36.82 28.42
C ILE A 274 3.65 -37.84 29.54
N ASP A 275 3.05 -39.01 29.36
CA ASP A 275 3.30 -40.15 30.24
C ASP A 275 4.73 -40.67 30.02
N LYS A 276 5.55 -40.69 31.07
CA LYS A 276 6.97 -41.01 30.99
C LYS A 276 7.24 -42.46 30.64
N GLU A 277 6.34 -43.37 30.97
CA GLU A 277 6.52 -44.80 30.76
C GLU A 277 6.10 -45.21 29.35
N THR A 278 5.00 -44.64 28.85
CA THR A 278 4.42 -44.99 27.55
C THR A 278 4.79 -44.00 26.43
N ASN A 279 5.26 -42.79 26.77
CA ASN A 279 5.43 -41.64 25.87
C ASN A 279 4.14 -41.15 25.19
N ASN A 280 2.97 -41.56 25.67
CA ASN A 280 1.69 -41.09 25.16
C ASN A 280 1.44 -39.65 25.62
N VAL A 281 0.86 -38.83 24.74
CA VAL A 281 0.38 -37.48 25.11
C VAL A 281 -0.90 -37.63 25.93
N LEU A 282 -0.88 -37.11 27.16
CA LEU A 282 -1.99 -37.13 28.12
C LEU A 282 -2.91 -35.92 27.96
N LEU A 283 -2.31 -34.73 27.75
CA LEU A 283 -2.99 -33.44 27.65
C LEU A 283 -2.09 -32.47 26.87
N THR A 284 -2.69 -31.52 26.14
CA THR A 284 -1.95 -30.39 25.59
C THR A 284 -2.59 -29.07 25.99
N LYS A 285 -1.77 -28.17 26.55
CA LYS A 285 -2.18 -26.83 26.98
C LYS A 285 -1.68 -25.77 26.01
N THR A 286 -2.55 -24.82 25.67
CA THR A 286 -2.25 -23.70 24.75
C THR A 286 -2.14 -22.39 25.51
N LEU A 287 -1.13 -21.57 25.22
CA LEU A 287 -0.99 -20.22 25.78
C LEU A 287 -0.79 -19.18 24.67
N LEU A 288 -1.59 -18.11 24.71
CA LEU A 288 -1.48 -16.97 23.79
C LEU A 288 -0.37 -16.01 24.21
N VAL A 289 0.62 -15.81 23.34
CA VAL A 289 1.72 -14.88 23.52
C VAL A 289 1.41 -13.58 22.76
N GLN A 290 1.13 -12.53 23.51
CA GLN A 290 0.90 -11.20 22.94
C GLN A 290 2.21 -10.46 22.66
N LYS A 291 2.16 -9.50 21.73
CA LYS A 291 3.31 -8.67 21.36
C LYS A 291 4.00 -8.07 22.59
N ASN A 292 5.32 -8.24 22.68
CA ASN A 292 6.17 -7.76 23.77
C ASN A 292 5.75 -8.27 25.17
N LYS A 293 5.00 -9.38 25.26
CA LYS A 293 4.68 -10.05 26.51
C LYS A 293 5.49 -11.32 26.68
N THR A 294 5.60 -11.74 27.93
CA THR A 294 6.15 -13.04 28.32
C THR A 294 5.03 -13.81 29.00
N VAL A 295 4.85 -15.07 28.62
CA VAL A 295 3.92 -16.00 29.28
C VAL A 295 4.71 -17.00 30.11
N GLU A 296 4.11 -17.45 31.20
CA GLU A 296 4.72 -18.43 32.09
C GLU A 296 3.74 -19.56 32.36
N HIS A 297 4.28 -20.78 32.48
CA HIS A 297 3.54 -21.95 32.89
C HIS A 297 4.31 -22.72 33.96
N ASN A 298 3.64 -22.98 35.07
CA ASN A 298 4.14 -23.81 36.15
C ASN A 298 3.37 -25.14 36.13
N PRO A 299 3.99 -26.25 35.70
CA PRO A 299 3.34 -27.55 35.72
C PRO A 299 2.94 -27.93 37.15
N SER A 300 1.69 -28.35 37.33
CA SER A 300 1.21 -28.83 38.64
C SER A 300 1.96 -30.09 39.05
N SER A 301 2.21 -30.26 40.35
CA SER A 301 2.90 -31.45 40.89
C SER A 301 2.15 -32.76 40.62
N SER A 302 0.84 -32.68 40.40
CA SER A 302 -0.01 -33.78 39.97
C SER A 302 -1.23 -33.24 39.24
N PHE A 303 -1.88 -34.08 38.43
CA PHE A 303 -3.19 -33.80 37.83
C PHE A 303 -3.97 -35.09 37.62
N MET A 304 -5.28 -34.96 37.41
CA MET A 304 -6.18 -36.05 37.03
C MET A 304 -6.48 -35.98 35.53
N LYS A 305 -6.45 -37.13 34.85
CA LYS A 305 -6.98 -37.27 33.47
C LYS A 305 -7.63 -38.63 33.34
N ASN A 306 -8.85 -38.64 32.82
CA ASN A 306 -9.68 -39.83 32.65
C ASN A 306 -9.81 -40.60 33.97
N GLY A 307 -9.96 -39.95 35.13
CA GLY A 307 -10.00 -40.63 36.44
C GLY A 307 -8.69 -41.28 36.92
N LEU A 308 -7.56 -41.15 36.20
CA LEU A 308 -6.23 -41.57 36.65
C LEU A 308 -5.45 -40.39 37.21
N GLN A 309 -4.70 -40.64 38.28
CA GLN A 309 -3.80 -39.65 38.86
C GLN A 309 -2.41 -39.76 38.26
N TYR A 310 -1.86 -38.62 37.85
CA TYR A 310 -0.52 -38.50 37.31
C TYR A 310 0.33 -37.58 38.18
N GLN A 311 1.56 -37.99 38.47
CA GLN A 311 2.52 -37.21 39.26
C GLN A 311 3.64 -36.69 38.37
N LEU A 312 4.02 -35.42 38.55
CA LEU A 312 5.08 -34.78 37.79
C LEU A 312 6.42 -35.47 38.07
N VAL A 313 7.11 -35.88 37.02
CA VAL A 313 8.43 -36.52 37.08
C VAL A 313 9.51 -35.54 36.67
N ASP A 314 9.32 -34.88 35.53
CA ASP A 314 10.30 -33.98 34.93
C ASP A 314 9.59 -32.86 34.18
N GLY A 315 9.69 -31.64 34.72
CA GLY A 315 9.06 -30.47 34.15
C GLY A 315 9.47 -29.22 34.92
N ASN A 316 10.24 -28.37 34.27
CA ASN A 316 10.60 -27.07 34.82
C ASN A 316 9.49 -26.05 34.53
N LYS A 317 9.51 -24.94 35.28
CA LYS A 317 8.76 -23.74 34.90
C LYS A 317 9.11 -23.36 33.46
N ILE A 318 8.09 -23.20 32.63
CA ILE A 318 8.23 -22.74 31.25
C ILE A 318 8.03 -21.23 31.24
N THR A 319 9.00 -20.51 30.67
CA THR A 319 8.93 -19.07 30.43
C THR A 319 9.18 -18.84 28.95
N HIS A 320 8.28 -18.11 28.29
CA HIS A 320 8.36 -17.85 26.87
C HIS A 320 8.12 -16.38 26.57
N SER A 321 9.10 -15.72 25.94
CA SER A 321 9.00 -14.31 25.56
C SER A 321 8.60 -14.16 24.10
N PHE A 322 7.85 -13.09 23.81
CA PHE A 322 7.47 -12.77 22.44
C PHE A 322 8.71 -12.64 21.53
N GLY A 323 8.77 -13.49 20.50
CA GLY A 323 9.87 -13.56 19.53
C GLY A 323 10.81 -14.75 19.71
N ASP A 324 10.70 -15.53 20.78
CA ASP A 324 11.45 -16.79 20.94
C ASP A 324 11.12 -17.74 19.79
N SER A 325 11.98 -18.71 19.44
CA SER A 325 11.75 -19.64 18.32
C SER A 325 11.04 -20.95 18.69
N GLN A 326 11.19 -21.40 19.94
CA GLN A 326 10.55 -22.62 20.42
C GLN A 326 9.03 -22.42 20.57
N ARG A 327 8.22 -23.28 19.97
CA ARG A 327 6.75 -23.19 20.06
C ARG A 327 6.11 -24.32 20.87
N ASN A 328 6.85 -25.41 21.07
CA ASN A 328 6.37 -26.61 21.74
C ASN A 328 7.24 -26.92 22.95
N TYR A 329 6.59 -27.24 24.06
CA TYR A 329 7.21 -27.64 25.32
C TYR A 329 6.63 -28.99 25.75
N GLN A 330 7.42 -29.76 26.49
CA GLN A 330 7.00 -31.05 27.01
C GLN A 330 7.26 -31.11 28.51
N VAL A 331 6.33 -31.70 29.23
CA VAL A 331 6.43 -31.99 30.67
C VAL A 331 6.04 -33.45 30.89
N TYR A 332 6.82 -34.15 31.69
CA TYR A 332 6.68 -35.59 31.87
C TYR A 332 6.05 -35.92 33.22
N TYR A 333 5.04 -36.76 33.16
CA TYR A 333 4.31 -37.28 34.30
C TYR A 333 4.39 -38.80 34.34
N LYS A 334 4.16 -39.39 35.50
CA LYS A 334 4.01 -40.83 35.67
C LYS A 334 2.68 -41.13 36.33
N GLN A 335 1.95 -42.10 35.80
CA GLN A 335 0.72 -42.58 36.42
C GLN A 335 1.01 -43.13 37.83
N LEU A 336 0.22 -42.70 38.81
CA LEU A 336 0.22 -43.28 40.13
C LEU A 336 -0.62 -44.56 40.10
N VAL A 337 0.02 -45.72 40.29
CA VAL A 337 -0.67 -47.00 40.34
C VAL A 337 -1.29 -47.15 41.73
N SER A 338 -2.62 -47.23 41.81
CA SER A 338 -3.31 -47.56 43.05
C SER A 338 -3.12 -49.06 43.35
N ASP A 339 -2.55 -49.38 44.51
CA ASP A 339 -2.51 -50.72 45.08
C ASP A 339 -3.55 -50.90 46.19
N GLU A 340 -3.63 -52.10 46.79
CA GLU A 340 -4.58 -52.43 47.85
C GLU A 340 -4.49 -51.56 49.11
N THR A 341 -3.44 -50.74 49.25
CA THR A 341 -3.15 -49.92 50.43
C THR A 341 -3.21 -48.42 50.17
N THR A 342 -3.21 -48.00 48.90
CA THR A 342 -3.30 -46.59 48.52
C THR A 342 -4.74 -46.16 48.26
N PRO A 343 -5.18 -44.99 48.75
CA PRO A 343 -6.49 -44.44 48.39
C PRO A 343 -6.63 -44.29 46.88
N GLN A 344 -7.77 -44.71 46.33
CA GLN A 344 -8.05 -44.67 44.90
C GLN A 344 -8.71 -43.32 44.56
N PRO A 345 -8.19 -42.57 43.56
CA PRO A 345 -8.84 -41.36 43.10
C PRO A 345 -10.12 -41.70 42.33
N LEU A 346 -11.10 -40.80 42.40
CA LEU A 346 -12.38 -40.96 41.71
C LEU A 346 -12.87 -39.61 41.20
N GLN A 347 -13.28 -39.55 39.95
CA GLN A 347 -13.76 -38.34 39.28
C GLN A 347 -15.25 -38.48 38.93
N VAL A 348 -16.01 -37.41 39.11
CA VAL A 348 -17.39 -37.29 38.63
C VAL A 348 -17.51 -36.02 37.81
N ASN A 349 -17.84 -36.17 36.53
CA ASN A 349 -18.07 -35.07 35.62
C ASN A 349 -19.56 -34.77 35.56
N TYR A 350 -19.94 -33.52 35.82
CA TYR A 350 -21.28 -33.04 35.50
C TYR A 350 -21.26 -32.61 34.04
N VAL A 351 -22.12 -33.20 33.23
CA VAL A 351 -22.12 -33.07 31.78
C VAL A 351 -23.44 -32.48 31.33
N ASP A 352 -23.42 -31.49 30.44
CA ASP A 352 -24.62 -31.07 29.73
C ASP A 352 -25.03 -32.14 28.72
N LEU A 353 -26.21 -32.72 28.89
CA LEU A 353 -26.73 -33.75 28.01
C LEU A 353 -26.88 -33.28 26.56
N ALA A 354 -27.23 -32.01 26.34
CA ALA A 354 -27.45 -31.52 24.98
C ALA A 354 -26.14 -31.48 24.18
N THR A 355 -25.09 -30.92 24.77
CA THR A 355 -23.81 -30.66 24.08
C THR A 355 -22.73 -31.69 24.36
N GLY A 356 -22.87 -32.54 25.38
CA GLY A 356 -21.81 -33.45 25.83
C GLY A 356 -20.67 -32.73 26.56
N ASN A 357 -20.74 -31.41 26.74
CA ASN A 357 -19.70 -30.63 27.39
C ASN A 357 -19.68 -30.87 28.90
N ILE A 358 -18.48 -30.86 29.48
CA ILE A 358 -18.28 -30.95 30.92
C ILE A 358 -18.55 -29.57 31.53
N LEU A 359 -19.50 -29.50 32.46
CA LEU A 359 -19.86 -28.29 33.21
C LEU A 359 -19.00 -28.14 34.46
N GLU A 360 -18.93 -29.18 35.30
CA GLU A 360 -18.11 -29.18 36.52
C GLU A 360 -17.42 -30.53 36.69
N ILE A 361 -16.20 -30.51 37.24
CA ILE A 361 -15.43 -31.71 37.61
C ILE A 361 -15.37 -31.80 39.13
N HIS A 362 -15.84 -32.92 39.66
CA HIS A 362 -15.79 -33.23 41.09
C HIS A 362 -14.81 -34.38 41.37
N GLU A 363 -13.81 -34.10 42.20
CA GLU A 363 -12.81 -35.09 42.59
C GLU A 363 -13.08 -35.67 43.98
N TYR A 364 -12.89 -36.97 44.12
CA TYR A 364 -13.09 -37.73 45.35
C TYR A 364 -11.92 -38.69 45.57
N THR A 365 -11.84 -39.17 46.81
CA THR A 365 -10.94 -40.25 47.19
C THR A 365 -11.73 -41.38 47.83
N VAL A 366 -11.41 -42.60 47.44
CA VAL A 366 -11.97 -43.85 47.94
C VAL A 366 -10.94 -44.51 48.85
N ASP A 367 -11.30 -44.66 50.12
CA ASP A 367 -10.44 -45.33 51.10
C ASP A 367 -10.24 -46.82 50.72
N PRO A 368 -9.04 -47.39 50.95
CA PRO A 368 -8.78 -48.80 50.72
C PRO A 368 -9.82 -49.73 51.36
N GLY A 369 -10.34 -50.66 50.54
CA GLY A 369 -11.31 -51.67 50.95
C GLY A 369 -12.72 -51.17 51.30
N LYS A 370 -13.03 -49.88 51.09
CA LYS A 370 -14.36 -49.30 51.39
C LYS A 370 -15.14 -48.93 50.14
N ASN A 371 -16.46 -48.84 50.28
CA ASN A 371 -17.30 -48.20 49.28
C ASN A 371 -17.39 -46.69 49.53
N LYS A 372 -17.46 -45.91 48.46
CA LYS A 372 -17.73 -44.48 48.49
C LYS A 372 -19.11 -44.22 47.89
N THR A 373 -19.99 -43.59 48.66
CA THR A 373 -21.26 -43.08 48.14
C THR A 373 -21.14 -41.58 47.90
N ILE A 374 -21.46 -41.15 46.69
CA ILE A 374 -21.50 -39.76 46.26
C ILE A 374 -22.97 -39.37 46.09
N THR A 375 -23.38 -38.28 46.73
CA THR A 375 -24.70 -37.68 46.53
C THR A 375 -24.57 -36.59 45.48
N LEU A 376 -25.32 -36.74 44.40
CA LEU A 376 -25.40 -35.80 43.28
C LEU A 376 -26.34 -34.65 43.61
N ASP A 377 -25.98 -33.47 43.17
CA ASP A 377 -26.82 -32.28 43.30
C ASP A 377 -28.03 -32.44 42.36
N SER A 378 -29.25 -32.29 42.87
CA SER A 378 -30.46 -32.38 42.05
C SER A 378 -30.57 -31.24 41.03
N SER A 379 -29.91 -30.12 41.33
CA SER A 379 -29.79 -28.95 40.48
C SER A 379 -28.60 -28.11 40.90
N PHE A 380 -27.97 -27.41 39.97
CA PHE A 380 -26.92 -26.43 40.24
C PHE A 380 -26.94 -25.31 39.19
N ASP A 381 -26.30 -24.18 39.49
CA ASP A 381 -26.16 -23.07 38.55
C ASP A 381 -24.73 -23.07 37.98
N TYR A 382 -24.62 -23.00 36.65
CA TYR A 382 -23.35 -22.90 35.94
C TYR A 382 -23.46 -21.80 34.87
N ASP A 383 -22.53 -20.84 34.92
CA ASP A 383 -22.49 -19.67 34.03
C ASP A 383 -23.84 -18.94 33.89
N GLY A 384 -24.58 -18.82 35.01
CA GLY A 384 -25.89 -18.15 35.05
C GLY A 384 -27.07 -19.00 34.55
N THR A 385 -26.84 -20.24 34.13
CA THR A 385 -27.86 -21.20 33.72
C THR A 385 -28.07 -22.26 34.79
N THR A 386 -29.33 -22.53 35.15
CA THR A 386 -29.66 -23.60 36.08
C THR A 386 -29.78 -24.94 35.35
N TYR A 387 -29.03 -25.93 35.80
CA TYR A 387 -29.04 -27.30 35.31
C TYR A 387 -29.74 -28.23 36.31
N ILE A 388 -30.50 -29.21 35.81
CA ILE A 388 -31.26 -30.19 36.59
C ILE A 388 -30.75 -31.60 36.26
N LEU A 389 -30.59 -32.44 37.28
CA LEU A 389 -30.15 -33.82 37.12
C LEU A 389 -31.13 -34.60 36.23
N ASN A 390 -30.62 -35.22 35.17
CA ASN A 390 -31.45 -36.05 34.31
C ASN A 390 -31.74 -37.39 35.01
N SER A 391 -33.03 -37.67 35.27
CA SER A 391 -33.45 -38.84 36.06
C SER A 391 -33.52 -40.15 35.28
N ALA A 392 -33.38 -40.13 33.95
CA ALA A 392 -33.46 -41.30 33.08
C ALA A 392 -32.08 -41.80 32.59
N GLN A 393 -31.00 -41.28 33.19
CA GLN A 393 -29.62 -41.58 32.80
C GLN A 393 -29.14 -42.99 33.21
N GLN A 394 -27.87 -43.25 32.90
CA GLN A 394 -27.13 -44.52 33.05
C GLN A 394 -27.33 -45.28 34.38
N ASP A 395 -27.26 -46.62 34.29
CA ASP A 395 -27.54 -47.60 35.36
C ASP A 395 -26.75 -47.42 36.67
N TYR A 396 -25.62 -46.71 36.65
CA TYR A 396 -24.78 -46.48 37.85
C TYR A 396 -25.27 -45.32 38.73
N VAL A 397 -26.28 -44.57 38.29
CA VAL A 397 -26.93 -43.53 39.09
C VAL A 397 -28.25 -44.08 39.67
N GLU A 398 -28.25 -44.39 40.96
CA GLU A 398 -29.46 -44.85 41.66
C GLU A 398 -30.12 -43.67 42.39
N GLY A 399 -31.21 -43.16 41.82
CA GLY A 399 -31.88 -41.95 42.30
C GLY A 399 -31.02 -40.71 42.07
N ASN A 400 -30.30 -40.27 43.10
CA ASN A 400 -29.34 -39.16 43.02
C ASN A 400 -27.98 -39.54 43.60
N LYS A 401 -27.60 -40.82 43.53
CA LYS A 401 -26.37 -41.32 44.15
C LYS A 401 -25.58 -42.22 43.22
N ILE A 402 -24.26 -42.16 43.39
CA ILE A 402 -23.32 -43.13 42.83
C ILE A 402 -22.70 -43.88 43.99
N THR A 403 -22.67 -45.21 43.92
CA THR A 403 -21.94 -46.04 44.89
C THR A 403 -20.77 -46.73 44.19
N HIS A 404 -19.56 -46.24 44.46
CA HIS A 404 -18.33 -46.78 43.91
C HIS A 404 -17.67 -47.73 44.92
N LYS A 405 -17.21 -48.90 44.45
CA LYS A 405 -16.50 -49.89 45.27
C LYS A 405 -14.99 -49.78 45.04
N PHE A 406 -14.20 -49.70 46.11
CA PHE A 406 -12.73 -49.71 46.00
C PHE A 406 -12.21 -50.89 45.17
N GLY A 407 -11.26 -50.60 44.29
CA GLY A 407 -10.67 -51.58 43.35
C GLY A 407 -11.52 -51.84 42.11
N HIS A 408 -12.67 -51.16 41.96
CA HIS A 408 -13.40 -51.16 40.70
C HIS A 408 -12.61 -50.39 39.63
N ASN A 409 -12.65 -50.86 38.39
CA ASN A 409 -11.88 -50.29 37.29
C ASN A 409 -12.39 -48.90 36.89
N ILE A 410 -13.70 -48.64 36.96
CA ILE A 410 -14.28 -47.33 36.66
C ILE A 410 -13.91 -46.31 37.74
N THR A 411 -13.04 -45.36 37.42
CA THR A 411 -12.58 -44.25 38.26
C THR A 411 -13.10 -42.88 37.79
N GLU A 412 -13.90 -42.84 36.72
CA GLU A 412 -14.55 -41.64 36.23
C GLU A 412 -16.02 -41.93 35.89
N TYR A 413 -16.93 -41.08 36.37
CA TYR A 413 -18.36 -41.15 36.06
C TYR A 413 -18.83 -39.88 35.36
N ASN A 414 -19.53 -40.01 34.24
CA ASN A 414 -20.24 -38.90 33.59
C ASN A 414 -21.68 -38.84 34.12
N VAL A 415 -22.13 -37.69 34.60
CA VAL A 415 -23.48 -37.49 35.15
C VAL A 415 -24.15 -36.40 34.34
N TYR A 416 -25.29 -36.73 33.76
CA TYR A 416 -25.93 -35.87 32.77
C TYR A 416 -26.99 -34.96 33.40
N TYR A 417 -26.91 -33.69 33.02
CA TYR A 417 -27.82 -32.64 33.44
C TYR A 417 -28.43 -31.96 32.21
N THR A 418 -29.62 -31.38 32.37
CA THR A 418 -30.31 -30.61 31.35
C THR A 418 -30.64 -29.22 31.86
N GLU A 419 -30.60 -28.21 31.01
CA GLU A 419 -31.06 -26.87 31.36
C GLU A 419 -32.50 -26.91 31.88
N LYS A 420 -32.76 -26.14 32.94
CA LYS A 420 -34.06 -26.13 33.62
C LYS A 420 -35.18 -25.70 32.66
N GLY A 421 -36.14 -26.60 32.46
CA GLY A 421 -37.29 -26.37 31.58
C GLY A 421 -37.04 -26.77 30.13
N VAL A 422 -35.87 -27.33 29.83
CA VAL A 422 -35.53 -27.90 28.52
C VAL A 422 -35.64 -29.42 28.59
N GLU A 423 -36.39 -30.00 27.66
CA GLU A 423 -36.48 -31.43 27.47
C GLU A 423 -35.62 -31.82 26.27
N ILE A 424 -34.65 -32.71 26.50
CA ILE A 424 -33.74 -33.19 25.45
C ILE A 424 -34.11 -34.63 25.11
N ASN A 425 -34.77 -34.81 23.98
CA ASN A 425 -35.15 -36.13 23.45
C ASN A 425 -34.29 -36.54 22.24
N SER A 426 -33.50 -35.61 21.69
CA SER A 426 -32.60 -35.84 20.57
C SER A 426 -31.49 -34.79 20.52
N TYR A 427 -30.34 -35.14 19.96
CA TYR A 427 -29.28 -34.18 19.61
C TYR A 427 -28.54 -34.60 18.33
N GLU A 428 -27.80 -33.67 17.73
CA GLU A 428 -26.99 -33.95 16.54
C GLU A 428 -25.61 -34.48 16.92
N VAL A 429 -25.13 -35.45 16.14
CA VAL A 429 -23.77 -35.98 16.17
C VAL A 429 -23.15 -35.71 14.81
N SER A 430 -21.99 -35.04 14.79
CA SER A 430 -21.27 -34.73 13.55
C SER A 430 -20.30 -35.85 13.18
N ILE A 431 -20.24 -36.16 11.89
CA ILE A 431 -19.30 -37.13 11.32
C ILE A 431 -18.48 -36.39 10.26
N THR A 432 -17.16 -36.34 10.47
CA THR A 432 -16.24 -35.60 9.62
C THR A 432 -15.21 -36.53 9.00
N TYR A 433 -15.04 -36.42 7.68
CA TYR A 433 -14.07 -37.17 6.89
C TYR A 433 -12.94 -36.20 6.53
N MET A 434 -11.72 -36.49 6.98
CA MET A 434 -10.58 -35.58 6.78
C MET A 434 -9.42 -36.27 6.06
N ASP A 435 -8.68 -35.50 5.25
CA ASP A 435 -7.41 -35.93 4.65
C ASP A 435 -6.21 -35.52 5.52
N VAL A 436 -5.17 -36.34 5.51
CA VAL A 436 -3.96 -36.21 6.33
C VAL A 436 -2.76 -35.57 5.57
N SER A 437 -2.91 -35.17 4.30
CA SER A 437 -1.78 -34.80 3.43
C SER A 437 -0.93 -33.56 3.83
N HIS A 438 0.34 -33.48 3.35
CA HIS A 438 1.49 -32.74 3.94
C HIS A 438 1.61 -31.21 3.75
N THR A 439 2.27 -30.60 4.75
CA THR A 439 3.00 -29.30 4.84
C THR A 439 2.29 -28.03 5.27
N ASN A 440 0.95 -28.03 5.38
CA ASN A 440 0.18 -27.10 6.22
C ASN A 440 -1.12 -27.84 6.51
N VAL A 441 -1.17 -28.61 7.60
CA VAL A 441 -2.21 -29.62 7.76
C VAL A 441 -3.44 -28.95 8.38
N GLY A 442 -4.48 -28.85 7.54
CA GLY A 442 -5.76 -28.23 7.86
C GLY A 442 -6.70 -27.94 6.67
N GLU A 443 -6.27 -28.09 5.41
CA GLU A 443 -7.06 -27.56 4.28
C GLU A 443 -7.98 -28.53 3.57
N LYS A 444 -8.27 -29.74 4.12
CA LYS A 444 -9.33 -30.55 3.50
C LYS A 444 -10.03 -31.50 4.45
N THR A 445 -10.99 -30.93 5.17
CA THR A 445 -12.23 -31.66 5.42
C THR A 445 -12.82 -32.05 4.07
N LEU A 446 -12.90 -33.35 3.83
CA LEU A 446 -13.40 -33.91 2.59
C LEU A 446 -14.93 -33.84 2.56
N TYR A 447 -15.56 -34.11 3.71
CA TYR A 447 -17.00 -34.10 3.88
C TYR A 447 -17.37 -34.07 5.37
N THR A 448 -18.47 -33.40 5.69
CA THR A 448 -19.09 -33.42 7.02
C THR A 448 -20.57 -33.70 6.87
N THR A 449 -21.12 -34.55 7.73
CA THR A 449 -22.55 -34.80 7.84
C THR A 449 -22.99 -34.82 9.30
N LYS A 450 -24.28 -34.63 9.55
CA LYS A 450 -24.89 -34.71 10.88
C LYS A 450 -25.94 -35.80 10.89
N VAL A 451 -25.92 -36.60 11.94
CA VAL A 451 -26.92 -37.63 12.23
C VAL A 451 -27.56 -37.32 13.59
N THR A 452 -28.79 -37.77 13.79
CA THR A 452 -29.53 -37.49 15.03
C THR A 452 -29.48 -38.70 15.96
N ALA A 453 -29.02 -38.49 17.19
CA ALA A 453 -29.18 -39.43 18.28
C ALA A 453 -30.52 -39.15 18.97
N ASN A 454 -31.38 -40.18 19.10
CA ASN A 454 -32.66 -40.07 19.80
C ASN A 454 -32.63 -40.89 21.08
N VAL A 455 -33.35 -40.42 22.10
CA VAL A 455 -33.50 -41.17 23.35
C VAL A 455 -34.17 -42.52 23.08
N ASN A 456 -33.62 -43.59 23.67
CA ASN A 456 -34.07 -44.98 23.50
C ASN A 456 -33.93 -45.57 22.08
N GLU A 457 -33.20 -44.92 21.18
CA GLU A 457 -32.87 -45.48 19.87
C GLU A 457 -31.35 -45.68 19.75
N ALA A 458 -30.94 -46.82 19.21
CA ALA A 458 -29.53 -47.05 18.93
C ALA A 458 -29.14 -46.28 17.67
N LEU A 459 -28.12 -45.43 17.77
CA LEU A 459 -27.50 -44.77 16.63
C LEU A 459 -26.25 -45.56 16.22
N SER A 460 -26.19 -45.95 14.95
CA SER A 460 -25.08 -46.69 14.35
C SER A 460 -24.42 -45.84 13.27
N ILE A 461 -23.09 -45.79 13.29
CA ILE A 461 -22.26 -45.02 12.34
C ILE A 461 -21.35 -45.99 11.61
N ASP A 462 -21.62 -46.21 10.32
CA ASP A 462 -20.77 -47.01 9.44
C ASP A 462 -19.68 -46.15 8.78
N VAL A 463 -18.46 -46.69 8.68
CA VAL A 463 -17.31 -46.00 8.10
C VAL A 463 -16.89 -46.66 6.80
N GLU A 464 -16.79 -45.87 5.74
CA GLU A 464 -16.36 -46.34 4.43
C GLU A 464 -14.83 -46.57 4.39
N GLN A 465 -14.38 -47.75 3.98
CA GLN A 465 -12.93 -48.03 3.87
C GLN A 465 -12.25 -47.23 2.75
N GLN A 466 -13.02 -46.79 1.76
CA GLN A 466 -12.58 -45.92 0.67
C GLN A 466 -13.61 -44.83 0.43
N PHE A 467 -13.14 -43.60 0.30
CA PHE A 467 -13.97 -42.42 0.12
C PHE A 467 -13.56 -41.68 -1.16
N GLN A 468 -14.52 -41.27 -1.98
CA GLN A 468 -14.26 -40.53 -3.22
C GLN A 468 -14.67 -39.07 -3.04
N ALA A 469 -13.70 -38.15 -3.15
CA ALA A 469 -13.97 -36.72 -3.10
C ALA A 469 -13.22 -35.98 -4.18
N ASN A 470 -13.94 -35.14 -4.94
CA ASN A 470 -13.36 -34.29 -5.99
C ASN A 470 -12.52 -35.03 -7.03
N GLY A 471 -12.86 -36.29 -7.34
CA GLY A 471 -12.13 -37.14 -8.30
C GLY A 471 -10.87 -37.82 -7.74
N THR A 472 -10.59 -37.66 -6.45
CA THR A 472 -9.49 -38.33 -5.74
C THR A 472 -10.04 -39.43 -4.82
N THR A 473 -9.37 -40.58 -4.83
CA THR A 473 -9.69 -41.72 -3.98
C THR A 473 -8.86 -41.68 -2.71
N TYR A 474 -9.56 -41.69 -1.59
CA TYR A 474 -8.99 -41.68 -0.25
C TYR A 474 -9.22 -43.04 0.42
N VAL A 475 -8.25 -43.50 1.19
CA VAL A 475 -8.32 -44.77 1.95
C VAL A 475 -8.24 -44.48 3.44
N LEU A 476 -9.10 -45.13 4.23
CA LEU A 476 -9.14 -44.97 5.68
C LEU A 476 -7.79 -45.39 6.28
N LEU A 477 -7.25 -44.56 7.17
CA LEU A 477 -6.00 -44.91 7.85
C LEU A 477 -6.21 -46.12 8.78
N PRO A 478 -5.25 -47.06 8.83
CA PRO A 478 -5.37 -48.27 9.64
C PRO A 478 -5.43 -47.95 11.14
N GLY A 479 -6.22 -48.76 11.86
CA GLY A 479 -6.41 -48.68 13.31
C GLY A 479 -7.68 -47.95 13.76
N GLN A 480 -8.45 -47.43 12.80
CA GLN A 480 -9.83 -46.97 13.02
C GLN A 480 -10.83 -48.12 12.85
N GLU A 481 -11.94 -48.06 13.58
CA GLU A 481 -13.03 -49.03 13.44
C GLU A 481 -13.84 -48.74 12.18
N SER A 482 -14.39 -49.79 11.57
CA SER A 482 -15.31 -49.67 10.43
C SER A 482 -16.75 -49.34 10.85
N HIS A 483 -17.02 -49.32 12.15
CA HIS A 483 -18.35 -49.16 12.72
C HIS A 483 -18.27 -48.61 14.15
N TYR A 484 -19.18 -47.70 14.50
CA TYR A 484 -19.33 -47.16 15.85
C TYR A 484 -20.78 -47.19 16.29
N ASP A 485 -21.02 -47.71 17.48
CA ASP A 485 -22.28 -47.53 18.21
C ASP A 485 -22.23 -46.22 19.00
N HIS A 486 -23.33 -45.46 18.97
CA HIS A 486 -23.48 -44.22 19.72
C HIS A 486 -24.67 -44.31 20.68
N ASP A 487 -24.37 -44.23 21.97
CA ASP A 487 -25.38 -44.19 23.04
C ASP A 487 -25.87 -42.76 23.27
N PHE A 488 -27.17 -42.60 23.59
CA PHE A 488 -27.77 -41.29 23.85
C PHE A 488 -27.17 -40.59 25.08
N TYR A 489 -26.63 -41.35 26.04
CA TYR A 489 -25.91 -40.80 27.20
C TYR A 489 -24.41 -41.00 26.99
N SER A 490 -23.90 -40.39 25.92
CA SER A 490 -22.48 -40.28 25.56
C SER A 490 -22.02 -38.83 25.69
N THR A 491 -20.75 -38.60 26.02
CA THR A 491 -20.11 -37.27 25.92
C THR A 491 -19.67 -36.93 24.50
N ARG A 492 -19.59 -37.94 23.62
CA ARG A 492 -19.10 -37.78 22.25
C ARG A 492 -20.14 -37.08 21.38
N ARG A 493 -19.77 -35.99 20.73
CA ARG A 493 -20.63 -35.34 19.70
C ARG A 493 -20.03 -35.36 18.31
N ASN A 494 -18.76 -35.74 18.21
CA ASN A 494 -18.04 -35.74 16.94
C ASN A 494 -17.42 -37.11 16.68
N TYR A 495 -17.41 -37.53 15.41
CA TYR A 495 -16.69 -38.69 14.93
C TYR A 495 -15.85 -38.28 13.73
N VAL A 496 -14.54 -38.20 13.95
CA VAL A 496 -13.60 -37.84 12.88
C VAL A 496 -12.92 -39.09 12.33
N MET A 497 -13.07 -39.29 11.03
CA MET A 497 -12.48 -40.38 10.26
C MET A 497 -11.33 -39.82 9.42
N VAL A 498 -10.13 -40.35 9.64
CA VAL A 498 -8.92 -39.86 9.00
C VAL A 498 -8.57 -40.75 7.81
N TYR A 499 -8.46 -40.14 6.65
CA TYR A 499 -8.09 -40.79 5.40
C TYR A 499 -6.77 -40.22 4.88
N ARG A 500 -6.18 -40.93 3.93
CA ARG A 500 -5.12 -40.41 3.06
C ARG A 500 -5.47 -40.60 1.60
N ASP A 501 -4.97 -39.75 0.72
CA ASP A 501 -4.96 -40.05 -0.72
C ASP A 501 -4.28 -41.42 -0.93
N ILE A 502 -4.91 -42.30 -1.70
CA ILE A 502 -4.39 -43.65 -1.95
C ILE A 502 -2.98 -43.62 -2.58
N ASN A 503 -2.67 -42.56 -3.33
CA ASN A 503 -1.39 -42.34 -3.98
C ASN A 503 -0.36 -41.61 -3.09
N ASP A 504 -0.76 -41.10 -1.92
CA ASP A 504 0.15 -40.47 -0.96
C ASP A 504 0.73 -41.51 -0.01
N THR A 505 1.96 -41.94 -0.30
CA THR A 505 2.71 -42.89 0.54
C THR A 505 3.53 -42.21 1.63
N ASN A 506 3.62 -40.88 1.66
CA ASN A 506 4.42 -40.16 2.65
C ASN A 506 3.65 -39.99 3.97
N ASN A 507 2.32 -39.97 3.92
CA ASN A 507 1.43 -39.86 5.08
C ASN A 507 0.86 -41.21 5.54
N ASP A 508 1.66 -42.26 5.45
CA ASP A 508 1.27 -43.57 5.97
C ASP A 508 1.33 -43.55 7.51
N ILE A 509 0.21 -43.20 8.15
CA ILE A 509 0.06 -43.20 9.61
C ILE A 509 -0.73 -44.44 10.02
N VAL A 510 -0.26 -45.11 11.07
CA VAL A 510 -1.06 -46.11 11.79
C VAL A 510 -1.57 -45.47 13.08
N LEU A 511 -2.89 -45.41 13.23
CA LEU A 511 -3.53 -44.93 14.45
C LEU A 511 -3.61 -46.06 15.46
N ASN A 512 -2.97 -45.90 16.60
CA ASN A 512 -2.93 -46.91 17.65
C ASN A 512 -4.04 -46.63 18.67
N PRO A 513 -4.91 -47.61 18.96
CA PRO A 513 -5.95 -47.45 19.97
C PRO A 513 -5.37 -47.49 21.38
N ILE A 514 -5.82 -46.56 22.20
CA ILE A 514 -5.57 -46.46 23.63
C ILE A 514 -6.95 -46.54 24.30
N VAL A 515 -7.23 -47.68 24.90
CA VAL A 515 -8.51 -47.93 25.57
C VAL A 515 -8.42 -47.45 27.01
N ALA A 516 -9.21 -46.43 27.35
CA ALA A 516 -9.48 -46.08 28.74
C ALA A 516 -10.57 -47.02 29.26
N ASN A 517 -10.21 -47.97 30.12
CA ASN A 517 -11.16 -48.94 30.70
C ASN A 517 -11.69 -48.51 32.08
N ASN A 518 -11.49 -47.24 32.40
CA ASN A 518 -11.67 -46.70 33.73
C ASN A 518 -12.62 -45.49 33.77
N THR A 519 -13.36 -45.29 32.68
CA THR A 519 -14.45 -44.34 32.54
C THR A 519 -15.77 -45.10 32.49
N SER A 520 -16.88 -44.47 32.92
CA SER A 520 -18.23 -45.03 32.81
C SER A 520 -18.71 -45.17 31.37
N GLU A 521 -18.12 -44.38 30.48
CA GLU A 521 -18.31 -44.42 29.04
C GLU A 521 -17.06 -45.04 28.43
N MET A 522 -17.18 -46.18 27.74
CA MET A 522 -16.03 -46.79 27.06
C MET A 522 -15.60 -45.92 25.88
N ALA A 523 -14.45 -45.29 26.01
CA ALA A 523 -13.89 -44.37 25.02
C ALA A 523 -12.53 -44.87 24.53
N VAL A 524 -12.36 -44.97 23.22
CA VAL A 524 -11.07 -45.34 22.59
C VAL A 524 -10.44 -44.09 22.01
N THR A 525 -9.32 -43.70 22.58
CA THR A 525 -8.47 -42.63 22.03
C THR A 525 -7.58 -43.23 20.95
N LEU A 526 -7.45 -42.58 19.80
CA LEU A 526 -6.58 -43.03 18.72
C LEU A 526 -5.38 -42.09 18.60
N GLN A 527 -4.15 -42.63 18.52
CA GLN A 527 -2.93 -41.83 18.39
C GLN A 527 -2.00 -42.34 17.30
N GLY A 528 -1.47 -41.44 16.47
CA GLY A 528 -0.48 -41.80 15.46
C GLY A 528 0.39 -40.62 15.04
N THR A 529 1.57 -40.92 14.53
CA THR A 529 2.55 -39.91 14.08
C THR A 529 3.10 -40.30 12.72
N ASN A 530 3.14 -39.36 11.76
CA ASN A 530 3.77 -39.60 10.46
C ASN A 530 5.29 -39.42 10.49
N ALA A 531 5.96 -39.79 9.41
CA ALA A 531 7.41 -39.63 9.25
C ALA A 531 7.90 -38.17 9.29
N ASN A 532 7.01 -37.20 9.03
CA ASN A 532 7.31 -35.77 9.05
C ASN A 532 7.03 -35.11 10.40
N GLY A 533 6.67 -35.89 11.43
CA GLY A 533 6.49 -35.42 12.80
C GLY A 533 5.10 -34.84 13.11
N THR A 534 4.14 -34.90 12.19
CA THR A 534 2.74 -34.59 12.49
C THR A 534 2.18 -35.69 13.38
N ALA A 535 1.71 -35.32 14.57
CA ALA A 535 1.04 -36.24 15.50
C ALA A 535 -0.46 -35.93 15.57
N ILE A 536 -1.29 -36.96 15.50
CA ILE A 536 -2.75 -36.86 15.56
C ILE A 536 -3.22 -37.67 16.77
N THR A 537 -4.05 -37.04 17.60
CA THR A 537 -4.74 -37.68 18.72
C THR A 537 -6.23 -37.44 18.56
N ILE A 538 -7.03 -38.49 18.36
CA ILE A 538 -8.50 -38.39 18.39
C ILE A 538 -8.94 -38.78 19.79
N GLU A 539 -9.43 -37.81 20.56
CA GLU A 539 -9.88 -38.08 21.93
C GLU A 539 -11.10 -39.00 21.93
N GLY A 540 -11.06 -40.07 22.73
CA GLY A 540 -12.14 -41.05 22.73
C GLY A 540 -13.48 -40.51 23.23
N THR A 541 -13.46 -39.59 24.21
CA THR A 541 -14.65 -39.03 24.87
C THR A 541 -15.32 -37.96 24.04
N THR A 542 -14.58 -36.95 23.57
CA THR A 542 -15.14 -35.86 22.75
C THR A 542 -15.25 -36.24 21.27
N GLY A 543 -14.37 -37.12 20.81
CA GLY A 543 -14.20 -37.48 19.40
C GLY A 543 -13.46 -36.41 18.58
N ASN A 544 -12.98 -35.36 19.24
CA ASN A 544 -12.27 -34.26 18.59
C ASN A 544 -10.81 -34.65 18.32
N PRO A 545 -10.28 -34.38 17.11
CA PRO A 545 -8.87 -34.59 16.80
C PRO A 545 -8.04 -33.42 17.32
N ILE A 546 -6.90 -33.71 17.91
CA ILE A 546 -5.84 -32.76 18.24
C ILE A 546 -4.68 -33.07 17.31
N MET A 547 -4.39 -32.14 16.40
CA MET A 547 -3.35 -32.28 15.38
C MET A 547 -2.17 -31.37 15.72
N ASN A 548 -1.01 -31.97 15.98
CA ASN A 548 0.26 -31.28 16.20
C ASN A 548 0.99 -31.14 14.87
N ASN A 549 1.02 -29.93 14.33
CA ASN A 549 1.55 -29.67 12.99
C ASN A 549 3.08 -29.46 13.01
N PRO A 550 3.80 -29.77 11.92
CA PRO A 550 5.25 -29.60 11.84
C PRO A 550 5.73 -28.15 12.00
N ASP A 551 4.88 -27.18 11.68
CA ASP A 551 5.13 -25.74 11.90
C ASP A 551 4.98 -25.32 13.37
N GLY A 552 4.58 -26.26 14.23
CA GLY A 552 4.36 -26.08 15.65
C GLY A 552 2.99 -25.53 16.01
N SER A 553 2.05 -25.40 15.07
CA SER A 553 0.65 -25.09 15.37
C SER A 553 -0.11 -26.32 15.87
N ILE A 554 -1.17 -26.11 16.65
CA ILE A 554 -2.12 -27.17 17.05
C ILE A 554 -3.52 -26.79 16.60
N THR A 555 -4.17 -27.72 15.91
CA THR A 555 -5.50 -27.54 15.34
C THR A 555 -6.44 -28.66 15.76
N THR A 556 -7.73 -28.39 15.68
CA THR A 556 -8.83 -29.33 15.90
C THR A 556 -9.88 -29.16 14.81
N VAL A 557 -10.88 -30.03 14.81
CA VAL A 557 -12.04 -29.97 13.93
C VAL A 557 -13.24 -29.52 14.74
N ASP A 558 -13.89 -28.43 14.32
CA ASP A 558 -15.15 -27.98 14.93
C ASP A 558 -16.34 -28.86 14.50
N PRO A 559 -17.52 -28.73 15.14
CA PRO A 559 -18.69 -29.56 14.81
C PRO A 559 -19.24 -29.39 13.38
N ASP A 560 -18.85 -28.32 12.67
CA ASP A 560 -19.21 -28.12 11.26
C ASP A 560 -18.13 -28.67 10.31
N GLY A 561 -17.06 -29.23 10.87
CA GLY A 561 -15.94 -29.82 10.16
C GLY A 561 -14.88 -28.82 9.73
N ASN A 562 -14.88 -27.58 10.23
CA ASN A 562 -13.81 -26.65 9.92
C ASN A 562 -12.59 -26.96 10.79
N ILE A 563 -11.41 -26.82 10.20
CA ILE A 563 -10.16 -26.93 10.94
C ILE A 563 -9.85 -25.59 11.58
N VAL A 564 -9.82 -25.59 12.90
CA VAL A 564 -9.69 -24.39 13.73
C VAL A 564 -8.51 -24.54 14.70
N PRO A 565 -7.92 -23.43 15.18
CA PRO A 565 -6.93 -23.51 16.25
C PRO A 565 -7.50 -24.19 17.49
N TYR A 566 -6.77 -25.15 18.06
CA TYR A 566 -7.21 -25.80 19.30
C TYR A 566 -7.14 -24.82 20.48
N GLN A 567 -8.26 -24.66 21.18
CA GLN A 567 -8.35 -23.91 22.43
C GLN A 567 -8.79 -24.86 23.55
N GLU A 568 -8.09 -24.84 24.67
CA GLU A 568 -8.47 -25.62 25.84
C GLU A 568 -9.62 -24.90 26.57
N GLU A 569 -10.70 -25.62 26.85
CA GLU A 569 -11.77 -25.11 27.73
C GLU A 569 -11.24 -25.03 29.17
N ALA A 570 -11.34 -23.84 29.78
CA ALA A 570 -10.89 -23.63 31.15
C ALA A 570 -12.02 -24.05 32.11
N TYR A 571 -11.89 -25.23 32.72
CA TYR A 571 -12.83 -25.68 33.74
C TYR A 571 -12.45 -25.11 35.12
N GLU A 572 -13.41 -24.46 35.80
CA GLU A 572 -13.26 -24.13 37.22
C GLU A 572 -13.39 -25.41 38.06
N THR A 573 -12.28 -25.87 38.64
CA THR A 573 -12.32 -26.95 39.64
C THR A 573 -12.93 -26.41 40.93
N THR A 574 -14.16 -26.81 41.25
CA THR A 574 -14.76 -26.58 42.56
C THR A 574 -14.23 -27.61 43.55
N GLU A 575 -13.19 -27.25 44.32
CA GLU A 575 -12.83 -28.03 45.51
C GLU A 575 -14.01 -28.01 46.50
N LYS A 576 -14.87 -29.04 46.51
CA LYS A 576 -15.63 -29.34 47.73
C LYS A 576 -14.58 -29.71 48.79
N PRO A 577 -14.56 -29.06 49.97
CA PRO A 577 -13.36 -29.00 50.81
C PRO A 577 -12.75 -30.36 51.11
N LEU A 578 -11.47 -30.51 50.80
CA LEU A 578 -10.63 -31.65 51.15
C LEU A 578 -10.33 -31.66 52.66
N GLU A 579 -11.36 -31.82 53.49
CA GLU A 579 -11.23 -31.82 54.96
C GLU A 579 -10.64 -33.14 55.49
N ALA A 580 -10.48 -34.16 54.62
CA ALA A 580 -9.90 -35.45 54.96
C ALA A 580 -8.35 -35.44 54.97
N VAL A 581 -7.68 -34.69 54.08
CA VAL A 581 -6.20 -34.74 53.97
C VAL A 581 -5.50 -33.83 55.00
N ARG A 582 -6.11 -32.70 55.38
CA ARG A 582 -5.59 -31.89 56.52
C ARG A 582 -5.69 -32.60 57.87
N LYS A 583 -6.57 -33.61 57.99
CA LYS A 583 -6.74 -34.38 59.24
C LYS A 583 -5.69 -35.48 59.41
N LEU A 584 -5.16 -36.06 58.32
CA LEU A 584 -4.10 -37.06 58.37
C LEU A 584 -2.70 -36.45 58.56
N MET A 585 -2.42 -35.28 57.97
CA MET A 585 -1.15 -34.57 58.14
C MET A 585 -0.95 -33.94 59.54
N LYS A 586 -2.01 -33.82 60.35
CA LYS A 586 -1.93 -33.40 61.77
C LYS A 586 -1.80 -34.55 62.76
N LYS A 587 -1.93 -35.82 62.32
CA LYS A 587 -1.80 -37.00 63.20
C LYS A 587 -0.38 -37.57 63.25
N TYR A 588 0.54 -37.06 62.41
CA TYR A 588 1.95 -37.45 62.35
C TYR A 588 2.93 -36.27 62.49
N LYS A 589 2.53 -35.22 63.22
CA LYS A 589 3.47 -34.21 63.75
C LYS A 589 3.44 -34.20 65.26
#